data_AF-A0A6G3MLQ0-F1
#
_entry.id   AF-A0A6G3MLQ0-F1
#
_cell.length_a   1.000
_cell.length_b   1.000
_cell.length_c   1.000
_cell.angle_alpha   90.00
_cell.angle_beta   90.00
_cell.angle_gamma   90.00
#
_symmetry.space_group_name_H-M   'P 1'
#
loop_
_entity.id
_entity.type
_entity.pdbx_description
1 polymer ?
#
loop_
_entity_poly.entity_id
_entity_poly.type
_entity_poly.pdbx_seq_one_letter_code
_entity_poly.pdbx_strand_id
1 'polypeptide(L)'
;MVFFKYLRNIFTWKPFRRLLFFSLIFGILLIIPHRVIKLNTVKEISKTTETPNYHHGEKGEPVYYDDEDQALVDTAYKLYGYNEFISEKISVNRTIKDVRHWMCLEDKYSFHSTTVSVIIVFYDEGWATLLRTIMSVINRSPKFLLH
;
A
#
# COMPACT_ATOMS: atom_id res chain seq x y z
N MET A 1 -25.89 -7.47 -19.71
CA MET A 1 -26.73 -8.70 -19.68
C MET A 1 -26.38 -9.67 -20.81
N VAL A 2 -25.09 -10.01 -21.00
CA VAL A 2 -24.60 -10.94 -22.05
C VAL A 2 -23.68 -12.02 -21.46
N PHE A 3 -22.96 -11.70 -20.39
CA PHE A 3 -22.02 -12.60 -19.71
C PHE A 3 -22.68 -13.82 -19.03
N PHE A 4 -23.90 -13.65 -18.51
CA PHE A 4 -24.62 -14.73 -17.81
C PHE A 4 -25.15 -15.85 -18.72
N LYS A 5 -25.28 -15.61 -20.04
CA LYS A 5 -25.77 -16.62 -20.98
C LYS A 5 -24.69 -17.66 -21.34
N TYR A 6 -23.42 -17.32 -21.15
CA TYR A 6 -22.27 -18.19 -21.44
C TYR A 6 -22.03 -19.24 -20.33
N LEU A 7 -22.23 -18.86 -19.07
CA LEU A 7 -22.01 -19.74 -17.91
C LEU A 7 -23.04 -20.86 -17.77
N ARG A 8 -24.23 -20.72 -18.37
CA ARG A 8 -25.30 -21.73 -18.28
C ARG A 8 -25.04 -22.97 -19.15
N ASN A 9 -23.98 -23.00 -19.95
CA ASN A 9 -23.70 -24.07 -20.90
C ASN A 9 -22.46 -24.92 -20.55
N ILE A 10 -21.90 -24.77 -19.36
CA ILE A 10 -20.73 -25.55 -18.88
C ILE A 10 -21.13 -26.95 -18.38
N PHE A 11 -22.39 -27.15 -17.98
CA PHE A 11 -22.86 -28.43 -17.42
C PHE A 11 -23.21 -29.49 -18.49
N THR A 12 -23.31 -29.09 -19.76
CA THR A 12 -23.66 -29.96 -20.90
C THR A 12 -22.43 -30.52 -21.63
N TRP A 13 -21.22 -30.16 -21.20
CA TRP A 13 -19.99 -30.54 -21.88
C TRP A 13 -19.61 -32.00 -21.57
N LYS A 14 -19.17 -32.73 -22.60
CA LYS A 14 -18.63 -34.09 -22.46
C LYS A 14 -17.54 -34.11 -21.37
N PRO A 15 -17.48 -35.18 -20.55
CA PRO A 15 -16.67 -35.22 -19.33
C PRO A 15 -15.19 -34.88 -19.55
N PHE A 16 -14.62 -35.30 -20.68
CA PHE A 16 -13.24 -35.01 -21.05
C PHE A 16 -12.94 -33.52 -21.23
N ARG A 17 -13.89 -32.77 -21.81
CA ARG A 17 -13.77 -31.33 -22.08
C ARG A 17 -13.96 -30.50 -20.82
N ARG A 18 -14.70 -31.03 -19.85
CA ARG A 18 -14.94 -30.45 -18.53
C ARG A 18 -13.69 -30.55 -17.65
N LEU A 19 -13.02 -31.71 -17.66
CA LEU A 19 -11.76 -31.92 -16.94
C LEU A 19 -10.63 -31.00 -17.45
N LEU A 20 -10.54 -30.83 -18.77
CA LEU A 20 -9.58 -29.92 -19.41
C LEU A 20 -9.81 -28.45 -19.02
N PHE A 21 -11.08 -28.02 -18.93
CA PHE A 21 -11.43 -26.64 -18.56
C PHE A 21 -11.14 -26.36 -17.08
N PHE A 22 -11.45 -27.31 -16.18
CA PHE A 22 -11.11 -27.16 -14.76
C PHE A 22 -9.60 -27.24 -14.51
N SER A 23 -8.86 -28.07 -15.25
CA SER A 23 -7.39 -28.11 -15.21
C SER A 23 -6.76 -26.79 -15.67
N LEU A 24 -7.28 -26.20 -16.75
CA LEU A 24 -6.84 -24.88 -17.24
C LEU A 24 -7.14 -23.76 -16.23
N ILE A 25 -8.35 -23.72 -15.66
CA ILE A 25 -8.71 -22.69 -14.66
C ILE A 25 -7.91 -22.86 -13.37
N PHE A 26 -7.77 -24.07 -12.84
CA PHE A 26 -7.00 -24.33 -11.62
C PHE A 26 -5.50 -24.08 -11.82
N GLY A 27 -4.98 -24.41 -13.01
CA GLY A 27 -3.62 -24.06 -13.42
C GLY A 27 -3.39 -22.56 -13.51
N ILE A 28 -4.34 -21.78 -14.05
CA ILE A 28 -4.24 -20.32 -14.15
C ILE A 28 -4.41 -19.64 -12.78
N LEU A 29 -5.29 -20.16 -11.91
CA LEU A 29 -5.52 -19.61 -10.57
C LEU A 29 -4.31 -19.80 -9.62
N LEU A 30 -3.52 -20.87 -9.82
CA LEU A 30 -2.27 -21.13 -9.09
C LEU A 30 -1.08 -20.28 -9.59
N ILE A 31 -1.21 -19.61 -10.74
CA ILE A 31 -0.17 -18.74 -11.32
C ILE A 31 -0.51 -17.26 -11.08
N ILE A 32 -1.45 -16.91 -10.20
CA ILE A 32 -1.50 -15.53 -9.70
C ILE A 32 -0.24 -15.38 -8.84
N PRO A 33 0.82 -14.68 -9.31
CA PRO A 33 1.94 -14.45 -8.42
C PRO A 33 1.36 -13.66 -7.26
N HIS A 34 1.43 -14.21 -6.05
CA HIS A 34 1.41 -13.36 -4.87
C HIS A 34 2.52 -12.34 -5.10
N ARG A 35 2.15 -11.13 -5.54
CA ARG A 35 3.08 -10.01 -5.67
C ARG A 35 3.49 -9.64 -4.26
N VAL A 36 4.44 -10.38 -3.72
CA VAL A 36 5.13 -10.04 -2.49
C VAL A 36 6.15 -8.99 -2.89
N ILE A 37 5.87 -7.73 -2.53
CA ILE A 37 6.82 -6.65 -2.71
C ILE A 37 7.98 -6.92 -1.74
N LYS A 38 9.20 -7.15 -2.27
CA LYS A 38 10.39 -7.36 -1.44
C LYS A 38 10.85 -6.04 -0.82
N LEU A 39 11.24 -6.05 0.45
CA LEU A 39 11.68 -4.85 1.20
C LEU A 39 12.86 -4.12 0.55
N ASN A 40 13.79 -4.85 -0.08
CA ASN A 40 14.93 -4.24 -0.77
C ASN A 40 14.48 -3.40 -1.98
N THR A 41 13.45 -3.87 -2.69
CA THR A 41 12.83 -3.14 -3.80
C THR A 41 12.14 -1.87 -3.30
N VAL A 42 11.49 -1.90 -2.13
CA VAL A 42 10.87 -0.71 -1.52
C VAL A 42 11.90 0.36 -1.18
N LYS A 43 13.06 -0.03 -0.63
CA LYS A 43 14.14 0.91 -0.31
C LYS A 43 14.75 1.56 -1.55
N GLU A 44 14.82 0.84 -2.67
CA GLU A 44 15.25 1.40 -3.94
C GLU A 44 14.20 2.36 -4.52
N ILE A 45 12.92 1.97 -4.51
CA ILE A 45 11.80 2.82 -4.94
C ILE A 45 11.72 4.11 -4.11
N SER A 46 11.97 4.05 -2.80
CA SER A 46 11.95 5.24 -1.94
C SER A 46 13.08 6.22 -2.27
N LYS A 47 14.25 5.73 -2.71
CA LYS A 47 15.35 6.61 -3.15
C LYS A 47 15.05 7.30 -4.47
N THR A 48 14.32 6.64 -5.36
CA THR A 48 13.92 7.21 -6.66
C THR A 48 12.76 8.20 -6.53
N THR A 49 11.98 8.13 -5.45
CA THR A 49 10.84 9.02 -5.16
C THR A 49 11.20 10.20 -4.25
N GLU A 50 12.48 10.51 -4.06
CA GLU A 50 12.90 11.74 -3.39
C GLU A 50 12.50 12.96 -4.26
N THR A 51 11.35 13.53 -3.94
CA THR A 51 10.82 14.74 -4.59
C THR A 51 11.73 15.95 -4.29
N PRO A 52 11.91 16.88 -5.25
CA PRO A 52 12.80 18.04 -5.09
C PRO A 52 12.37 19.02 -3.98
N ASN A 53 11.12 18.97 -3.51
CA ASN A 53 10.63 19.81 -2.42
C ASN A 53 10.65 19.07 -1.07
N TYR A 54 11.84 18.98 -0.48
CA TYR A 54 12.14 18.27 0.78
C TYR A 54 11.32 18.70 2.01
N HIS A 55 10.51 19.76 1.93
CA HIS A 55 9.83 20.35 3.08
C HIS A 55 8.31 20.12 3.13
N HIS A 56 7.68 19.65 2.06
CA HIS A 56 6.22 19.45 2.05
C HIS A 56 5.78 18.35 3.02
N GLY A 57 4.89 18.71 3.95
CA GLY A 57 4.32 17.76 4.90
C GLY A 57 5.27 17.28 6.00
N GLU A 58 6.48 17.85 6.06
CA GLU A 58 7.45 17.59 7.12
C GLU A 58 6.93 18.09 8.46
N LYS A 59 7.23 17.33 9.52
CA LYS A 59 6.72 17.56 10.88
C LYS A 59 5.19 17.55 11.01
N GLY A 60 4.48 17.19 9.94
CA GLY A 60 3.02 17.25 9.87
C GLY A 60 2.45 18.61 9.49
N GLU A 61 3.28 19.52 8.95
CA GLU A 61 2.80 20.81 8.47
C GLU A 61 1.83 20.65 7.28
N PRO A 62 0.83 21.55 7.14
CA PRO A 62 -0.10 21.52 6.02
C PRO A 62 0.62 21.85 4.71
N VAL A 63 0.16 21.23 3.62
CA VAL A 63 0.62 21.51 2.25
C VAL A 63 -0.56 22.09 1.48
N TYR A 64 -0.36 23.28 0.94
CA TYR A 64 -1.33 23.96 0.09
C TYR A 64 -1.00 23.70 -1.38
N TYR A 65 -2.02 23.75 -2.24
CA TYR A 65 -1.90 23.67 -3.68
C TYR A 65 -2.50 24.93 -4.31
N ASP A 66 -2.04 25.26 -5.51
CA ASP A 66 -2.54 26.41 -6.26
C ASP A 66 -3.90 26.09 -6.91
N ASP A 67 -4.69 27.12 -7.22
CA ASP A 67 -6.02 26.96 -7.83
C ASP A 67 -5.96 26.22 -9.18
N GLU A 68 -4.83 26.30 -9.89
CA GLU A 68 -4.57 25.59 -11.16
C GLU A 68 -4.58 24.06 -10.98
N ASP A 69 -4.19 23.57 -9.79
CA ASP A 69 -4.13 22.15 -9.46
C ASP A 69 -5.50 21.58 -9.03
N GLN A 70 -6.54 22.40 -8.87
CA GLN A 70 -7.84 21.99 -8.33
C GLN A 70 -8.45 20.79 -9.09
N ALA A 71 -8.35 20.78 -10.42
CA ALA A 71 -8.88 19.69 -11.24
C ALA A 71 -8.17 18.35 -10.98
N LEU A 72 -6.86 18.39 -10.69
CA LEU A 72 -6.08 17.20 -10.33
C LEU A 72 -6.46 16.72 -8.93
N VAL A 73 -6.61 17.64 -7.98
CA VAL A 73 -7.07 17.34 -6.62
C VAL A 73 -8.45 16.70 -6.64
N ASP A 74 -9.41 17.26 -7.36
CA ASP A 74 -10.77 16.72 -7.46
C ASP A 74 -10.77 15.31 -8.07
N THR A 75 -9.91 15.08 -9.06
CA THR A 75 -9.76 13.76 -9.69
C THR A 75 -9.16 12.76 -8.71
N ALA A 76 -8.14 13.15 -7.94
CA ALA A 76 -7.54 12.32 -6.92
C ALA A 76 -8.55 11.95 -5.82
N TYR A 77 -9.35 12.90 -5.35
CA TYR A 77 -10.41 12.64 -4.37
C TYR A 77 -11.49 11.69 -4.91
N LYS A 78 -11.88 11.82 -6.18
CA LYS A 78 -12.85 10.91 -6.81
C LYS A 78 -12.33 9.47 -6.91
N LEU A 79 -11.03 9.30 -7.14
CA LEU A 79 -10.42 7.98 -7.33
C LEU A 79 -10.07 7.29 -6.01
N TYR A 80 -9.43 8.02 -5.08
CA TYR A 80 -8.86 7.45 -3.86
C TYR A 80 -9.58 7.86 -2.57
N GLY A 81 -10.45 8.89 -2.61
CA GLY A 81 -11.12 9.43 -1.43
C GLY A 81 -10.29 10.41 -0.59
N TYR A 82 -9.08 10.72 -1.03
CA TYR A 82 -8.18 11.70 -0.41
C TYR A 82 -7.30 12.39 -1.47
N ASN A 83 -6.55 13.43 -1.06
CA ASN A 83 -5.68 14.19 -1.95
C ASN A 83 -4.40 13.43 -2.29
N GLU A 84 -4.50 12.40 -3.15
CA GLU A 84 -3.32 11.64 -3.59
C GLU A 84 -2.33 12.52 -4.36
N PHE A 85 -2.80 13.54 -5.08
CA PHE A 85 -1.94 14.48 -5.78
C PHE A 85 -0.98 15.23 -4.83
N ILE A 86 -1.47 15.71 -3.69
CA ILE A 86 -0.60 16.31 -2.66
C ILE A 86 0.24 15.25 -1.94
N SER A 87 -0.31 14.05 -1.73
CA SER A 87 0.39 12.91 -1.13
C SER A 87 1.66 12.54 -1.91
N GLU A 88 1.61 12.57 -3.25
CA GLU A 88 2.78 12.35 -4.12
C GLU A 88 3.85 13.45 -4.00
N LYS A 89 3.45 14.69 -3.67
CA LYS A 89 4.37 15.80 -3.42
C LYS A 89 5.03 15.73 -2.03
N ILE A 90 4.56 14.85 -1.13
CA ILE A 90 5.07 14.69 0.23
C ILE A 90 6.06 13.52 0.27
N SER A 91 7.18 13.70 0.95
CA SER A 91 8.21 12.67 1.10
C SER A 91 7.66 11.34 1.65
N VAL A 92 8.10 10.24 1.04
CA VAL A 92 7.82 8.88 1.52
C VAL A 92 8.39 8.63 2.91
N ASN A 93 9.49 9.32 3.25
CA ASN A 93 10.18 9.21 4.53
C ASN A 93 10.05 10.48 5.38
N ARG A 94 8.86 11.08 5.43
CA ARG A 94 8.64 12.32 6.20
C ARG A 94 8.72 12.13 7.71
N THR A 95 9.24 13.14 8.40
CA THR A 95 9.23 13.20 9.86
C THR A 95 7.87 13.70 10.36
N ILE A 96 7.42 13.19 11.50
CA ILE A 96 6.18 13.63 12.16
C ILE A 96 6.54 14.19 13.53
N LYS A 97 5.88 15.29 13.93
CA LYS A 97 6.02 15.82 15.28
C LYS A 97 5.50 14.81 16.30
N ASP A 98 6.21 14.65 17.40
CA ASP A 98 5.73 13.86 18.53
C ASP A 98 4.60 14.62 19.25
N VAL A 99 3.41 14.03 19.25
CA VAL A 99 2.21 14.57 19.93
C VAL A 99 1.86 13.78 21.19
N ARG A 100 2.71 12.82 21.59
CA ARG A 100 2.48 12.02 22.78
C ARG A 100 2.59 12.87 24.04
N HIS A 101 1.88 12.45 25.09
CA HIS A 101 2.01 13.07 26.41
C HIS A 101 3.43 12.84 26.97
N TRP A 102 3.97 13.81 27.71
CA TRP A 102 5.36 13.75 28.20
C TRP A 102 5.66 12.50 29.04
N MET A 103 4.69 12.04 29.84
CA MET A 103 4.82 10.79 30.62
C MET A 103 5.07 9.55 29.75
N CYS A 104 4.59 9.52 28.49
CA CYS A 104 4.84 8.38 27.58
C CYS A 104 6.33 8.23 27.20
N LEU A 105 7.14 9.27 27.41
CA LEU A 105 8.58 9.22 27.17
C LEU A 105 9.33 8.57 28.34
N GLU A 106 8.72 8.49 29.52
CA GLU A 106 9.33 7.95 30.74
C GLU A 106 9.09 6.45 30.90
N ASP A 107 8.08 5.91 30.20
CA ASP A 107 7.74 4.49 30.22
C ASP A 107 8.87 3.62 29.66
N LYS A 108 9.31 2.65 30.47
CA LYS A 108 10.33 1.66 30.08
C LYS A 108 9.67 0.32 29.81
N TYR A 109 9.87 -0.18 28.59
CA TYR A 109 9.37 -1.50 28.18
C TYR A 109 10.47 -2.56 28.31
N SER A 110 10.17 -3.67 28.99
CA SER A 110 11.02 -4.86 28.95
C SER A 110 10.68 -5.68 27.71
N PHE A 111 11.57 -5.72 26.73
CA PHE A 111 11.36 -6.53 25.54
C PHE A 111 11.84 -7.96 25.79
N HIS A 112 10.91 -8.92 25.69
CA HIS A 112 11.25 -10.33 25.55
C HIS A 112 11.50 -10.65 24.06
N SER A 113 12.16 -11.77 23.78
CA SER A 113 12.55 -12.21 22.43
C SER A 113 11.36 -12.68 21.57
N THR A 114 10.33 -11.85 21.42
CA THR A 114 9.18 -12.11 20.56
C THR A 114 9.28 -11.21 19.34
N THR A 115 9.40 -11.83 18.17
CA THR A 115 9.31 -11.12 16.89
C THR A 115 7.84 -10.94 16.52
N VAL A 116 7.56 -9.92 15.73
CA VAL A 116 6.22 -9.58 15.24
C VAL A 116 6.25 -9.43 13.73
N SER A 117 5.15 -9.82 13.10
CA SER A 117 4.91 -9.66 11.67
C SER A 117 3.87 -8.56 11.46
N VAL A 118 4.17 -7.61 10.58
CA VAL A 118 3.21 -6.56 10.19
C VAL A 118 2.56 -6.95 8.86
N ILE A 119 1.25 -7.15 8.88
CA ILE A 119 0.47 -7.54 7.69
C ILE A 119 -0.36 -6.33 7.27
N ILE A 120 -0.12 -5.83 6.05
CA ILE A 120 -0.85 -4.71 5.46
C ILE A 120 -1.72 -5.28 4.33
N VAL A 121 -3.04 -5.22 4.52
CA VAL A 121 -4.01 -5.55 3.47
C VAL A 121 -4.39 -4.23 2.79
N PHE A 122 -4.25 -4.17 1.47
CA PHE A 122 -4.58 -2.98 0.68
C PHE A 122 -5.46 -3.38 -0.51
N TYR A 123 -6.28 -2.43 -0.97
CA TYR A 123 -7.11 -2.58 -2.16
C TYR A 123 -7.19 -1.21 -2.84
N ASP A 124 -6.76 -1.12 -4.10
CA ASP A 124 -6.73 0.11 -4.90
C ASP A 124 -6.18 1.36 -4.15
N GLU A 125 -5.18 1.14 -3.29
CA GLU A 125 -4.54 2.19 -2.49
C GLU A 125 -3.58 3.03 -3.35
N GLY A 126 -3.50 4.33 -3.07
CA GLY A 126 -2.51 5.22 -3.68
C GLY A 126 -1.07 4.76 -3.39
N TRP A 127 -0.19 4.95 -4.37
CA TRP A 127 1.20 4.47 -4.26
C TRP A 127 1.98 5.22 -3.18
N ALA A 128 1.77 6.53 -3.07
CA ALA A 128 2.49 7.36 -2.11
C ALA A 128 2.02 7.09 -0.67
N THR A 129 0.73 6.83 -0.43
CA THR A 129 0.23 6.43 0.90
C THR A 129 0.70 5.05 1.31
N LEU A 130 0.63 4.07 0.41
CA LEU A 130 1.08 2.71 0.69
C LEU A 130 2.58 2.67 1.04
N LEU A 131 3.42 3.33 0.24
CA LEU A 131 4.85 3.40 0.52
C LEU A 131 5.17 4.14 1.82
N ARG A 132 4.48 5.25 2.12
CA ARG A 132 4.64 5.96 3.40
C ARG A 132 4.29 5.08 4.59
N THR A 133 3.28 4.23 4.46
CA THR A 133 2.90 3.28 5.51
C THR A 133 4.00 2.24 5.74
N ILE A 134 4.50 1.62 4.66
CA ILE A 134 5.59 0.64 4.74
C ILE A 134 6.86 1.29 5.33
N MET A 135 7.23 2.48 4.86
CA MET A 135 8.43 3.18 5.34
C MET A 135 8.30 3.60 6.81
N SER A 136 7.11 4.04 7.25
CA SER A 136 6.84 4.33 8.65
C SER A 136 7.04 3.10 9.53
N VAL A 137 6.55 1.93 9.10
CA VAL A 137 6.74 0.67 9.83
C VAL A 137 8.23 0.36 9.95
N ILE A 138 8.97 0.41 8.84
CA ILE A 138 10.40 0.08 8.82
C ILE A 138 11.22 1.05 9.70
N ASN A 139 10.92 2.35 9.66
CA ASN A 139 11.75 3.37 10.31
C ASN A 139 11.39 3.60 11.78
N ARG A 140 10.14 3.34 12.18
CA ARG A 140 9.68 3.58 13.57
C ARG A 140 9.59 2.32 14.42
N SER A 141 9.76 1.15 13.82
CA SER A 141 9.84 -0.12 14.57
C SER A 141 11.29 -0.47 14.87
N PRO A 142 11.62 -0.86 16.11
CA PRO A 142 12.92 -1.46 16.42
C PRO A 142 13.19 -2.67 15.53
N LYS A 143 14.38 -2.72 14.89
CA LYS A 143 14.73 -3.77 13.91
C LYS A 143 14.61 -5.20 14.47
N PHE A 144 14.89 -5.39 15.75
CA PHE A 144 14.83 -6.71 16.40
C PHE A 144 13.40 -7.23 16.60
N LEU A 145 12.38 -6.36 16.50
CA LEU A 145 10.98 -6.77 16.60
C LEU A 145 10.44 -7.27 15.26
N LEU A 146 10.97 -6.83 14.13
CA LEU A 146 10.45 -7.21 12.82
C LEU A 146 11.05 -8.53 12.33
N HIS A 147 10.18 -9.47 11.94
CA HIS A 147 10.55 -10.76 11.34
C HIS A 147 10.63 -10.69 9.81
#